data_AF-A0A444X005-F1
#
_entry.id   AF-A0A444X005-F1
#
_cell.length_a   1.000
_cell.length_b   1.000
_cell.length_c   1.000
_cell.angle_alpha   90.00
_cell.angle_beta   90.00
_cell.angle_gamma   90.00
#
_symmetry.space_group_name_H-M   'P 1'
#
loop_
_entity.id
_entity.type
_entity.pdbx_description
1 polymer ?
#
loop_
_entity_poly.entity_id
_entity_poly.type
_entity_poly.pdbx_seq_one_letter_code
_entity_poly.pdbx_strand_id
1 'polypeptide(L)'
;MHIHRFLEDDFDTYTGQMRKPHVWGGEPELLMSSHVLQMPITVVMEDKKSKNLKVIAEYGQEYGEDNPICVIYHGYGHYDAFKNSNNTTYSQK
;
A
#
# COMPACT_ATOMS: atom_id res chain seq x y z
N MET A 1 11.23 -4.26 11.12
CA MET A 1 10.84 -4.28 9.69
C MET A 1 11.81 -5.15 8.92
N HIS A 2 11.33 -6.20 8.24
CA HIS A 2 12.18 -7.15 7.51
C HIS A 2 11.70 -7.27 6.05
N ILE A 3 12.26 -6.43 5.17
CA ILE A 3 11.88 -6.38 3.75
C ILE A 3 12.39 -7.56 2.92
N HIS A 4 13.43 -8.26 3.40
CA HIS A 4 14.05 -9.38 2.68
C HIS A 4 13.07 -10.51 2.36
N ARG A 5 11.95 -10.60 3.08
CA ARG A 5 10.90 -11.60 2.82
C ARG A 5 10.14 -11.35 1.51
N PHE A 6 10.21 -10.13 0.97
CA PHE A 6 9.49 -9.76 -0.25
C PHE A 6 10.40 -9.70 -1.49
N LEU A 7 11.70 -9.91 -1.34
CA LEU A 7 12.66 -9.77 -2.42
C LEU A 7 13.01 -11.16 -2.98
N GLU A 8 12.93 -11.32 -4.29
CA GLU A 8 13.38 -12.54 -4.98
C GLU A 8 14.91 -12.53 -5.19
N ASP A 9 15.48 -11.34 -5.40
CA ASP A 9 16.91 -11.07 -5.57
C ASP A 9 17.53 -10.44 -4.31
N ASP A 10 18.86 -10.24 -4.33
CA ASP A 10 19.52 -9.45 -3.30
C ASP A 10 19.06 -7.97 -3.29
N PHE A 11 19.23 -7.32 -2.15
CA PHE A 11 18.72 -5.97 -1.94
C PHE A 11 19.34 -4.92 -2.90
N ASP A 12 20.62 -5.06 -3.26
CA ASP A 12 21.27 -4.09 -4.13
C ASP A 12 20.76 -4.21 -5.57
N THR A 13 20.58 -5.45 -6.04
CA THR A 13 19.94 -5.72 -7.34
C THR A 13 18.51 -5.17 -7.36
N TYR A 14 17.71 -5.44 -6.33
CA TYR A 14 16.35 -4.95 -6.20
C TYR A 14 16.28 -3.41 -6.26
N THR A 15 17.03 -2.72 -5.41
CA THR A 15 17.05 -1.25 -5.39
C THR A 15 17.63 -0.67 -6.68
N GLY A 16 18.53 -1.38 -7.34
CA GLY A 16 19.04 -1.03 -8.67
C GLY A 16 17.94 -1.05 -9.74
N GLN A 17 17.02 -2.01 -9.68
CA GLN A 17 15.85 -2.06 -10.57
C GLN A 17 14.84 -0.98 -10.22
N MET A 18 14.45 -0.84 -8.94
CA MET A 18 13.43 0.11 -8.52
C MET A 18 13.80 1.59 -8.77
N ARG A 19 15.09 1.89 -8.93
CA ARG A 19 15.57 3.23 -9.31
C ARG A 19 15.32 3.58 -10.78
N LYS A 20 15.01 2.62 -11.65
CA LYS A 20 14.77 2.88 -13.08
C LYS A 20 13.39 3.49 -13.30
N PRO A 21 13.25 4.36 -14.31
CA PRO A 21 11.94 4.92 -14.65
C PRO A 21 10.98 3.83 -15.10
N HIS A 22 9.68 4.03 -14.85
CA HIS A 22 8.59 3.14 -15.27
C HIS A 22 8.60 1.74 -14.63
N VAL A 23 9.39 1.52 -13.58
CA VAL A 23 9.29 0.30 -12.77
C VAL A 23 8.14 0.44 -11.79
N TRP A 24 7.32 -0.60 -11.72
CA TRP A 24 6.14 -0.65 -10.85
C TRP A 24 6.56 -0.97 -9.42
N GLY A 25 6.14 -0.13 -8.46
CA GLY A 25 6.26 -0.43 -7.04
C GLY A 25 5.16 -1.38 -6.56
N GLY A 26 5.34 -1.94 -5.37
CA GLY A 26 4.34 -2.82 -4.76
C GLY A 26 4.34 -2.77 -3.24
N GLU A 27 4.01 -3.90 -2.62
CA GLU A 27 3.98 -4.06 -1.16
C GLU A 27 5.29 -3.65 -0.46
N PRO A 28 6.50 -3.98 -0.95
CA PRO A 28 7.74 -3.57 -0.29
C PRO A 28 7.88 -2.05 -0.23
N GLU A 29 7.54 -1.34 -1.31
CA GLU A 29 7.60 0.12 -1.36
C GLU A 29 6.55 0.76 -0.47
N LEU A 30 5.34 0.19 -0.40
CA LEU A 30 4.30 0.69 0.50
C LEU A 30 4.72 0.52 1.97
N LEU A 31 5.25 -0.64 2.34
CA LEU A 31 5.80 -0.88 3.67
C LEU A 31 6.93 0.11 3.98
N MET A 32 7.91 0.25 3.09
CA MET A 32 9.03 1.17 3.28
C MET A 32 8.59 2.64 3.32
N SER A 33 7.61 3.02 2.50
CA SER A 33 7.07 4.39 2.48
C SER A 33 6.39 4.72 3.80
N SER A 34 5.62 3.79 4.37
CA SER A 34 5.00 3.99 5.70
C SER A 34 6.06 4.27 6.78
N HIS A 35 7.18 3.57 6.72
CA HIS A 35 8.30 3.75 7.64
C HIS A 35 9.02 5.09 7.44
N VAL A 36 9.31 5.48 6.20
CA VAL A 36 10.01 6.74 5.87
C VAL A 36 9.15 7.95 6.19
N LEU A 37 7.85 7.88 5.90
CA LEU A 37 6.90 8.97 6.16
C LEU A 37 6.44 9.01 7.62
N GLN A 38 6.64 7.92 8.38
CA GLN A 38 6.09 7.72 9.72
C GLN A 38 4.57 7.93 9.74
N MET A 39 3.88 7.35 8.75
CA MET A 39 2.43 7.48 8.59
C MET A 39 1.83 6.12 8.20
N PRO A 40 0.61 5.81 8.69
CA PRO A 40 -0.09 4.63 8.24
C PRO A 40 -0.50 4.75 6.77
N ILE A 41 -0.42 3.64 6.05
CA ILE A 41 -0.88 3.51 4.66
C ILE A 41 -1.97 2.43 4.60
N THR A 42 -3.13 2.78 4.08
CA THR A 42 -4.25 1.85 3.89
C THR A 42 -4.45 1.57 2.40
N VAL A 43 -4.40 0.29 2.03
CA VAL A 43 -4.69 -0.15 0.66
C VAL A 43 -6.11 -0.69 0.61
N VAL A 44 -6.92 -0.10 -0.26
CA VAL A 44 -8.30 -0.52 -0.48
C VAL A 44 -8.49 -1.11 -1.86
N MET A 45 -9.53 -1.93 -2.03
CA MET A 45 -9.93 -2.48 -3.32
C MET A 45 -11.45 -2.49 -3.39
N GLU A 46 -12.01 -2.27 -4.58
CA GLU A 46 -13.44 -2.51 -4.80
C GLU A 46 -13.76 -4.01 -4.72
N ASP A 47 -14.68 -4.38 -3.82
CA ASP A 47 -15.28 -5.70 -3.84
C ASP A 47 -16.30 -5.79 -4.96
N LYS A 48 -15.96 -6.56 -6.01
CA LYS A 48 -16.81 -6.77 -7.20
C LYS A 48 -18.22 -7.31 -6.86
N LYS A 49 -18.40 -7.97 -5.72
CA LYS A 49 -19.71 -8.51 -5.32
C LYS A 49 -20.61 -7.45 -4.67
N SER A 50 -20.06 -6.68 -3.75
CA SER A 50 -20.83 -5.70 -2.96
C SER A 50 -20.77 -4.27 -3.52
N LYS A 51 -19.87 -4.00 -4.47
CA LYS A 51 -19.50 -2.65 -4.94
C LYS A 51 -19.04 -1.70 -3.83
N ASN A 52 -18.61 -2.26 -2.70
CA ASN A 52 -18.05 -1.51 -1.59
C ASN A 52 -16.52 -1.56 -1.61
N LEU A 53 -15.88 -0.61 -0.94
CA LEU A 53 -14.44 -0.63 -0.73
C LEU A 53 -14.10 -1.48 0.50
N LYS A 54 -13.18 -2.43 0.31
CA LYS A 54 -12.59 -3.26 1.37
C LYS A 54 -11.15 -2.87 1.59
N VAL A 55 -10.71 -2.86 2.84
CA VAL A 55 -9.27 -2.80 3.16
C VAL A 55 -8.66 -4.16 2.84
N ILE A 56 -7.56 -4.16 2.07
CA ILE A 56 -6.85 -5.39 1.69
C ILE A 56 -5.46 -5.49 2.33
N ALA A 57 -4.85 -4.36 2.71
CA ALA A 57 -3.58 -4.30 3.41
C ALA A 57 -3.45 -2.99 4.19
N GLU A 58 -2.71 -3.04 5.28
CA GLU A 58 -2.39 -1.89 6.13
C GLU A 58 -0.91 -1.96 6.50
N TYR A 59 -0.25 -0.81 6.46
CA TYR A 59 1.18 -0.67 6.77
C TYR A 59 1.37 0.51 7.72
N GLY A 60 2.35 0.41 8.62
CA GLY A 60 2.70 1.52 9.51
C GLY A 60 1.69 1.81 10.62
N GLN A 61 0.91 0.81 11.06
CA GLN A 61 -0.06 0.96 12.16
C GLN A 61 0.62 1.39 13.47
N GLU A 62 1.92 1.12 13.63
CA GLU A 62 2.72 1.61 14.75
C GLU A 62 2.84 3.14 14.82
N TYR A 63 2.55 3.86 13.74
CA TYR A 63 2.57 5.32 13.66
C TYR A 63 1.22 5.97 13.98
N GLY A 64 0.20 5.16 14.28
CA GLY A 64 -1.16 5.60 14.59
C GLY A 64 -2.19 5.08 13.56
N GLU A 65 -3.46 5.38 13.83
CA GLU A 65 -4.60 4.98 12.99
C GLU A 65 -5.29 6.20 12.35
N ASP A 66 -4.87 7.41 12.74
CA ASP A 66 -5.50 8.65 12.31
C ASP A 66 -5.00 9.09 10.93
N ASN A 67 -5.95 9.42 10.05
CA ASN A 67 -5.71 10.01 8.73
C ASN A 67 -4.61 9.30 7.90
N PRO A 68 -4.77 8.00 7.60
CA PRO A 68 -3.81 7.26 6.78
C PRO A 68 -3.74 7.78 5.35
N ILE A 69 -2.59 7.59 4.72
CA ILE A 69 -2.47 7.71 3.27
C ILE A 69 -3.24 6.54 2.65
N CYS A 70 -4.29 6.83 1.89
CA CYS A 70 -5.11 5.80 1.27
C CYS A 70 -4.81 5.67 -0.22
N VAL A 71 -4.65 4.44 -0.68
CA VAL A 71 -4.50 4.09 -2.09
C VAL A 71 -5.52 3.02 -2.48
N ILE A 72 -6.08 3.10 -3.68
CA ILE A 72 -6.97 2.07 -4.23
C ILE A 72 -6.20 1.19 -5.21
N TYR A 73 -6.30 -0.13 -5.04
CA TYR A 73 -5.70 -1.14 -5.89
C TYR A 73 -6.75 -1.76 -6.81
N HIS A 74 -6.50 -1.74 -8.11
CA HIS A 74 -7.45 -2.20 -9.13
C HIS A 74 -7.36 -3.70 -9.48
N GLY A 75 -6.46 -4.44 -8.84
CA GLY A 75 -6.35 -5.90 -9.00
C GLY A 75 -5.47 -6.39 -10.16
N TYR A 76 -4.91 -5.48 -10.97
CA TYR A 76 -4.01 -5.80 -12.10
C TYR A 76 -2.67 -5.06 -12.04
N GLY A 77 -2.22 -4.66 -10.85
CA GLY A 77 -0.97 -3.91 -10.65
C GLY A 77 -1.12 -2.39 -10.54
N HIS A 78 -2.29 -1.83 -10.85
CA HIS A 78 -2.52 -0.39 -10.83
C HIS A 78 -3.04 0.15 -9.50
N TYR A 79 -2.48 1.28 -9.07
CA TYR A 79 -2.84 2.03 -7.88
C TYR A 79 -3.22 3.46 -8.22
N ASP A 80 -4.25 3.98 -7.57
CA ASP A 80 -4.60 5.40 -7.58
C ASP A 80 -4.63 5.98 -6.16
N ALA A 81 -4.43 7.29 -6.05
CA ALA A 81 -4.65 8.00 -4.79
C ALA A 81 -6.13 7.97 -4.43
N PHE A 82 -6.44 7.50 -3.23
CA PHE A 82 -7.81 7.46 -2.73
C PHE A 82 -7.96 8.49 -1.63
N LYS A 83 -8.74 9.56 -1.90
CA LYS A 83 -9.07 10.52 -0.85
C LYS A 83 -10.24 9.98 -0.04
N ASN A 84 -9.93 9.45 1.14
CA ASN A 84 -10.95 9.07 2.09
C ASN A 84 -11.72 10.34 2.51
N SER A 85 -13.02 10.41 2.18
CA SER A 85 -13.89 11.43 2.77
C SER A 85 -14.29 10.94 4.16
N ASN A 86 -14.47 11.83 5.14
CA ASN A 86 -14.79 11.46 6.55
C ASN A 86 -16.03 10.54 6.75
N ASN A 87 -16.74 10.16 5.68
CA ASN A 87 -17.91 9.28 5.67
C ASN A 87 -17.67 7.91 5.01
N THR A 88 -16.45 7.58 4.54
CA THR A 88 -16.23 6.28 3.88
C THR A 88 -15.97 5.21 4.93
N THR A 89 -17.02 4.46 5.26
CA THR A 89 -16.92 3.26 6.10
C THR A 89 -16.30 2.14 5.28
N TYR A 90 -15.11 1.69 5.66
CA TYR A 90 -14.53 0.48 5.08
C TYR A 90 -15.20 -0.76 5.66
N SER A 91 -15.54 -1.74 4.83
CA SER A 91 -15.86 -3.07 5.34
C SER A 91 -14.57 -3.72 5.83
N GLN A 92 -14.46 -3.92 7.15
CA GLN A 92 -13.39 -4.70 7.75
C GLN A 92 -13.66 -6.20 7.58
N LYS A 93 -12.58 -6.99 7.61
CA LYS A 93 -12.58 -8.46 7.44
C LYS A 93 -13.40 -9.19 8.50
#